data_AF-A0A8S2X020-F1
#
_entry.id   AF-A0A8S2X020-F1
#
_cell.length_a   1.000
_cell.length_b   1.000
_cell.length_c   1.000
_cell.angle_alpha   90.00
_cell.angle_beta   90.00
_cell.angle_gamma   90.00
#
_symmetry.space_group_name_H-M   'P 1'
#
loop_
_entity.id
_entity.type
_entity.pdbx_description
1 polymer ?
#
loop_
_entity_poly.entity_id
_entity_poly.type
_entity_poly.pdbx_seq_one_letter_code
_entity_poly.pdbx_strand_id
1 'polypeptide(L)' 'MLCSPALCNGGICTPTQNSIACICPKGTYGDRCQYVDICATNPCASNERCEQIENQYQ' A
#
# COMPACT_ATOMS: atom_id res chain seq x y z
N MET A 1 -7.22 -7.06 -19.70
CA MET A 1 -6.92 -6.38 -18.43
C MET A 1 -8.18 -6.40 -17.58
N LEU A 2 -8.30 -7.39 -16.70
CA LEU A 2 -9.45 -7.52 -15.81
C LEU A 2 -9.06 -6.97 -14.45
N CYS A 3 -9.78 -5.94 -14.00
CA CYS A 3 -9.67 -5.46 -12.64
C CYS A 3 -10.44 -6.40 -11.73
N SER A 4 -9.76 -7.05 -10.78
CA SER A 4 -10.38 -7.94 -9.80
C SER A 4 -10.04 -7.49 -8.38
N PRO A 5 -10.96 -7.57 -7.41
CA PRO A 5 -10.68 -7.20 -6.02
C PRO A 5 -9.51 -7.97 -5.40
N ALA A 6 -9.33 -9.23 -5.82
CA ALA A 6 -8.18 -10.06 -5.42
C ALA A 6 -6.83 -9.54 -5.95
N LEU A 7 -6.83 -8.65 -6.94
CA LEU A 7 -5.60 -8.05 -7.47
C LEU A 7 -4.99 -7.08 -6.45
N CYS A 8 -5.81 -6.29 -5.75
CA CYS A 8 -5.37 -5.20 -4.88
C CYS A 8 -5.42 -5.56 -3.38
N ASN A 9 -5.36 -6.85 -3.01
CA ASN A 9 -5.42 -7.32 -1.61
C ASN A 9 -6.54 -6.69 -0.76
N GLY A 10 -7.73 -6.51 -1.34
CA GLY A 10 -8.87 -5.87 -0.67
C GLY A 10 -9.00 -4.36 -0.91
N GLY A 11 -8.08 -3.76 -1.68
CA GLY A 11 -8.21 -2.42 -2.25
C GLY A 11 -9.11 -2.36 -3.48
N ILE A 12 -9.37 -1.13 -3.94
CA ILE A 12 -10.21 -0.87 -5.11
C ILE A 12 -9.35 -0.89 -6.36
N CYS A 13 -9.65 -1.80 -7.27
CA CYS A 13 -8.98 -1.89 -8.55
C CYS A 13 -9.61 -0.92 -9.55
N THR A 14 -8.82 -0.01 -10.14
CA THR A 14 -9.24 0.91 -11.19
C THR A 14 -8.46 0.65 -12.49
N PRO A 15 -9.15 0.28 -13.59
CA PRO A 15 -8.49 0.13 -14.88
C PRO A 15 -8.12 1.51 -15.44
N THR A 16 -6.92 1.66 -15.99
CA THR A 16 -6.47 2.86 -16.69
C THR A 16 -6.29 2.56 -18.18
N GLN A 17 -5.88 3.57 -18.96
CA GLN A 17 -5.82 3.48 -20.42
C GLN A 17 -4.92 2.35 -20.94
N ASN A 18 -3.84 2.01 -20.21
CA ASN A 18 -2.90 0.93 -20.55
C ASN A 18 -2.42 0.11 -19.34
N SER A 19 -2.90 0.40 -18.13
CA SER A 19 -2.46 -0.28 -16.91
C SER A 19 -3.63 -0.50 -15.95
N ILE A 20 -3.31 -1.04 -14.78
CA ILE A 20 -4.25 -1.17 -13.67
C ILE A 20 -3.64 -0.40 -12.51
N ALA A 21 -4.45 0.44 -11.86
CA ALA A 21 -4.10 1.12 -10.62
C ALA A 21 -4.90 0.51 -9.48
N CYS A 22 -4.26 0.35 -8.32
CA CYS A 22 -4.92 -0.07 -7.09
C CYS A 22 -5.02 1.11 -6.14
N ILE A 23 -6.23 1.39 -5.67
CA ILE A 23 -6.48 2.34 -4.59
C ILE A 23 -6.51 1.55 -3.29
N CYS A 24 -5.47 1.75 -2.48
CA CYS A 24 -5.26 1.01 -1.25
C CYS A 24 -6.01 1.63 -0.07
N PRO A 25 -6.60 0.82 0.82
CA PRO A 25 -7.15 1.32 2.07
C PRO A 25 -6.05 1.90 2.96
N LYS A 26 -6.43 2.83 3.85
CA LYS A 26 -5.51 3.46 4.80
C LYS A 26 -4.80 2.38 5.62
N GLY A 27 -3.47 2.44 5.68
CA GLY A 27 -2.66 1.39 6.29
C GLY A 27 -2.08 0.38 5.30
N THR A 28 -2.26 0.54 3.99
CA THR A 28 -1.64 -0.32 2.97
C THR A 28 -1.16 0.48 1.76
N TYR A 29 -0.12 -0.01 1.08
CA TYR A 29 0.49 0.65 -0.08
C TYR A 29 1.16 -0.35 -1.04
N GLY A 30 1.66 0.15 -2.17
CA GLY A 30 2.24 -0.64 -3.27
C GLY A 30 1.26 -0.91 -4.41
N ASP A 31 1.76 -1.40 -5.54
CA ASP A 31 0.98 -1.60 -6.78
C ASP A 31 -0.25 -2.48 -6.62
N ARG A 32 -0.25 -3.37 -5.62
CA ARG A 32 -1.31 -4.32 -5.30
C ARG A 32 -1.76 -4.21 -3.84
N CYS A 33 -1.43 -3.11 -3.16
CA CYS A 33 -1.66 -2.95 -1.73
C CYS A 33 -1.09 -4.10 -0.90
N GLN A 34 0.04 -4.66 -1.36
CA GLN A 34 0.68 -5.82 -0.74
C GLN A 34 1.49 -5.45 0.50
N TYR A 35 1.82 -4.16 0.66
CA TYR A 35 2.54 -3.67 1.81
C TYR A 35 1.57 -3.02 2.79
N VAL A 36 1.86 -3.19 4.07
CA VAL A 36 1.09 -2.59 5.17
C VAL A 36 1.90 -1.42 5.70
N ASP A 37 1.29 -0.24 5.67
CA ASP A 37 1.83 0.93 6.33
C ASP A 37 1.63 0.76 7.85
N ILE A 38 2.67 0.23 8.48
CA ILE A 38 2.77 0.04 9.92
C ILE A 38 2.68 1.38 10.69
N CYS A 39 3.05 2.49 10.05
CA CYS A 39 2.98 3.83 10.62
C CYS A 39 1.53 4.36 10.66
N ALA A 40 0.69 3.94 9.71
CA ALA A 40 -0.72 4.31 9.68
C ALA A 40 -1.61 3.42 10.57
N THR A 41 -1.18 2.19 10.88
CA THR A 41 -1.90 1.27 11.78
C THR A 41 -1.49 1.42 13.24
N ASN A 42 -0.25 1.80 13.51
CA ASN A 42 0.21 2.14 14.84
C ASN A 42 0.88 3.52 14.75
N PRO A 43 0.24 4.60 15.21
CA PRO A 43 0.87 5.91 15.21
C PRO A 43 2.09 5.81 16.11
N CYS A 44 3.28 5.68 15.51
CA CYS A 44 4.55 5.80 16.22
C CYS A 44 4.46 7.06 17.08
N ALA A 45 4.61 6.89 18.39
CA ALA A 45 4.25 7.88 19.37
C ALA A 45 5.00 9.19 19.12
N SER A 46 4.31 10.15 18.54
CA SER A 46 4.48 11.61 18.60
C SER A 46 5.83 12.27 18.30
N ASN A 47 6.95 11.60 18.04
CA ASN A 47 8.21 12.25 17.65
C ASN A 47 9.24 11.33 16.95
N GLU A 48 8.90 10.08 16.69
CA GLU A 48 9.80 9.15 16.00
C GLU A 48 9.47 9.16 14.52
N ARG A 49 10.44 9.60 13.71
CA ARG A 49 10.41 9.55 12.26
C ARG A 49 10.01 8.13 11.87
N CYS A 50 8.80 7.94 11.38
CA CYS A 50 8.32 6.64 10.97
C CYS A 50 9.01 6.28 9.66
N GLU A 51 10.27 5.90 9.78
CA GLU A 51 11.05 5.37 8.69
C GLU A 51 10.49 3.99 8.46
N GLN A 52 9.70 3.87 7.41
CA GLN A 52 9.39 2.59 6.79
C GLN A 52 10.75 2.01 6.40
N ILE A 53 11.36 1.25 7.32
CA ILE A 53 12.65 0.59 7.09
C ILE A 53 12.35 -0.55 6.12
N GLU A 54 12.09 -0.24 4.86
CA GLU A 54 12.32 -1.17 3.78
C GLU A 54 13.80 -1.50 3.85
N ASN A 55 14.10 -2.65 4.47
CA ASN A 55 15.41 -3.27 4.60
C ASN A 55 16.55 -2.40 4.08
N GLN A 56 17.24 -1.75 5.03
CA GLN A 56 18.59 -1.27 4.78
C GLN A 56 19.41 -2.42 4.22
N TYR A 57 19.65 -2.41 2.91
CA TYR A 57 20.87 -2.96 2.37
C TYR A 57 21.87 -1.80 2.38
N GLN A 58 22.63 -1.83 3.47
CA GLN A 58 23.91 -1.19 3.75
C GLN A 58 24.59 -0.45 2.59
#